data_AF-A0AAJ0ERR8-F1
#
_entry.id   AF-A0AAJ0ERR8-F1
#
_cell.length_a   1.000
_cell.length_b   1.000
_cell.length_c   1.000
_cell.angle_alpha   90.00
_cell.angle_beta   90.00
_cell.angle_gamma   90.00
#
_symmetry.space_group_name_H-M   'P 1'
#
loop_
_entity.id
_entity.type
_entity.pdbx_description
1 polymer ?
#
loop_
_entity_poly.entity_id
_entity_poly.type
_entity_poly.pdbx_seq_one_letter_code
_entity_poly.pdbx_strand_id
1 'polypeptide(L)' 'MDDEFLAKVTELARKRDVLMPNQWMNNAAETADVISTYGEENIKKMKAVSQKYDQDGTFQRLVPGGHKLVQSMLL' A
#
# COMPACT_ATOMS: atom_id res chain seq x y z
N MET A 1 -7.51 -0.54 14.95
CA MET A 1 -7.47 0.92 15.19
C MET A 1 -8.71 1.48 14.52
N ASP A 2 -9.41 2.43 15.13
CA ASP A 2 -10.62 3.00 14.52
C ASP A 2 -10.26 3.77 13.24
N ASP A 3 -10.84 3.37 12.11
CA ASP A 3 -10.58 3.95 10.79
C ASP A 3 -10.98 5.44 10.76
N GLU A 4 -12.02 5.81 11.51
CA GLU A 4 -12.48 7.19 11.60
C GLU A 4 -11.44 8.08 12.31
N PHE A 5 -10.85 7.56 13.39
CA PHE A 5 -9.77 8.23 14.10
C PHE A 5 -8.54 8.43 13.21
N LEU A 6 -8.10 7.39 12.48
CA LEU A 6 -6.96 7.46 11.58
C LEU A 6 -7.18 8.47 10.44
N ALA A 7 -8.39 8.51 9.86
CA ALA A 7 -8.74 9.48 8.83
C ALA A 7 -8.65 10.92 9.37
N LYS A 8 -9.18 11.17 10.57
CA LYS A 8 -9.14 12.49 11.24
C LYS A 8 -7.71 12.95 11.50
N VAL A 9 -6.86 12.09 12.05
CA VAL A 9 -5.46 12.45 12.36
C VAL A 9 -4.65 12.66 11.07
N THR A 10 -4.86 11.84 10.05
CA THR A 10 -4.18 11.97 8.75
C THR A 10 -4.52 13.31 8.08
N GLU A 11 -5.79 13.69 8.06
CA GLU A 11 -6.24 14.97 7.51
C GLU A 11 -5.70 16.17 8.31
N LEU A 12 -5.63 16.03 9.64
CA LEU A 12 -5.06 17.05 10.51
C LEU A 12 -3.57 17.28 10.25
N ALA A 13 -2.81 16.21 10.03
CA ALA A 13 -1.40 16.25 9.69
C ALA A 13 -1.18 16.87 8.30
N ARG A 14 -2.02 16.53 7.32
CA ARG A 14 -1.99 17.11 5.96
C ARG A 14 -2.21 18.61 6.01
N LYS A 15 -3.23 19.07 6.74
CA LYS A 15 -3.54 20.50 6.93
C LYS A 15 -2.43 21.29 7.61
N ARG A 16 -1.58 20.62 8.40
CA ARG A 16 -0.44 21.21 9.10
C ARG A 16 0.86 21.12 8.35
N ASP A 17 0.86 20.51 7.15
CA ASP A 17 2.07 20.23 6.37
C ASP A 17 3.10 19.38 7.14
N VAL A 18 2.61 18.46 7.98
CA VAL A 18 3.44 17.50 8.76
C VAL A 18 3.13 16.05 8.41
N LEU A 19 2.27 15.81 7.42
CA LEU A 19 1.98 14.46 6.95
C LEU A 19 3.19 13.95 6.17
N MET A 20 3.79 12.87 6.65
CA MET A 20 4.86 12.21 5.92
C MET A 20 4.34 11.73 4.55
N PRO A 21 5.02 12.05 3.45
CA PRO A 21 4.56 11.72 2.10
C PRO A 21 4.55 10.21 1.85
N ASN A 22 5.44 9.47 2.52
CA ASN A 22 5.57 8.03 2.40
C ASN A 22 5.20 7.40 3.75
N GLN A 23 4.30 6.42 3.72
CA GLN A 23 4.05 5.56 4.85
C GLN A 23 4.99 4.35 4.73
N TRP A 24 5.64 3.95 5.82
CA TRP A 24 6.45 2.73 5.79
C TRP A 24 5.56 1.52 6.00
N MET A 25 5.71 0.50 5.15
CA MET A 25 4.89 -0.72 5.21
C MET A 25 4.96 -1.45 6.56
N ASN A 26 6.07 -1.37 7.29
CA ASN A 26 6.21 -1.91 8.64
C ASN A 26 5.42 -1.14 9.71
N ASN A 27 4.92 0.06 9.40
CA ASN A 27 4.16 0.93 10.28
C ASN A 27 2.74 1.21 9.75
N ALA A 28 2.35 0.61 8.63
CA ALA A 28 1.04 0.78 8.03
C ALA A 28 0.00 -0.08 8.73
N ALA A 29 -1.20 0.45 8.92
CA ALA A 29 -2.35 -0.37 9.31
C ALA A 29 -2.68 -1.36 8.18
N GLU A 30 -3.23 -2.52 8.50
CA GLU A 30 -3.57 -3.56 7.52
C GLU A 30 -4.48 -3.05 6.38
N THR A 31 -5.39 -2.12 6.70
CA THR A 31 -6.33 -1.49 5.76
C THR A 31 -5.73 -0.34 4.96
N ALA A 32 -4.52 0.12 5.29
CA ALA A 32 -3.89 1.25 4.64
C ALA A 32 -3.37 0.87 3.25
N ASP A 33 -3.62 1.75 2.27
CA ASP A 33 -3.01 1.64 0.94
C ASP A 33 -1.57 2.22 0.96
N VAL A 34 -0.66 1.53 1.62
CA VAL A 34 0.74 1.98 1.77
C VAL A 34 1.50 1.95 0.44
N ILE A 35 1.15 1.04 -0.47
CA ILE A 35 1.87 0.84 -1.73
C ILE A 35 1.71 2.04 -2.65
N SER A 36 0.54 2.70 -2.66
CA SER A 36 0.33 3.92 -3.46
C SER A 36 1.22 5.08 -3.00
N THR A 37 1.68 5.08 -1.73
CA THR A 37 2.56 6.14 -1.20
C THR A 37 3.99 6.07 -1.72
N TYR A 38 4.40 4.99 -2.39
CA TYR A 38 5.77 4.86 -2.92
C TYR A 38 5.99 5.57 -4.26
N GLY A 39 4.94 6.13 -4.87
CA GLY A 39 5.01 6.85 -6.13
C GLY A 39 5.06 5.97 -7.37
N GLU A 40 4.59 6.50 -8.49
CA GLU A 40 4.32 5.75 -9.72
C GLU A 40 5.54 5.00 -10.27
N GLU A 41 6.73 5.64 -10.24
CA GLU A 41 7.96 5.05 -10.74
C GLU A 41 8.35 3.79 -9.96
N ASN A 42 8.26 3.83 -8.63
CA ASN A 42 8.58 2.70 -7.78
C ASN A 42 7.54 1.59 -7.92
N ILE A 43 6.26 1.96 -8.04
CA ILE A 43 5.18 0.99 -8.30
C ILE A 43 5.42 0.27 -9.63
N LYS A 44 5.83 0.97 -10.69
CA LYS A 44 6.18 0.37 -11.97
C LYS A 44 7.36 -0.62 -11.84
N LYS A 45 8.41 -0.25 -11.11
CA LYS A 45 9.55 -1.15 -10.83
C LYS A 45 9.12 -2.40 -10.07
N MET A 46 8.31 -2.25 -9.01
CA MET A 46 7.80 -3.38 -8.22
C MET A 46 6.96 -4.34 -9.07
N LYS A 47 6.06 -3.80 -9.92
CA LYS A 47 5.27 -4.61 -10.86
C LYS A 47 6.15 -5.38 -11.85
N ALA A 48 7.16 -4.73 -12.43
CA ALA A 48 8.10 -5.39 -13.35
C ALA A 48 8.91 -6.51 -12.68
N VAL A 49 9.36 -6.29 -11.44
CA VAL A 49 10.06 -7.31 -10.64
C VAL A 49 9.12 -8.48 -10.31
N SER A 50 7.91 -8.19 -9.86
CA SER A 50 6.89 -9.22 -9.59
C SER A 50 6.64 -10.08 -10.83
N GLN A 51 6.46 -9.46 -12.00
CA GLN A 51 6.21 -10.20 -13.24
C GLN A 51 7.43 -11.01 -13.69
N LYS A 52 8.66 -10.56 -13.42
CA LYS A 52 9.88 -11.28 -13.79
C LYS A 52 10.07 -12.57 -12.97
N TYR A 53 9.75 -12.53 -11.67
CA TYR A 53 10.11 -13.59 -10.73
C TYR A 53 8.94 -14.39 -10.18
N ASP A 54 7.72 -13.85 -10.25
CA ASP A 54 6.46 -14.48 -9.81
C ASP A 54 5.40 -14.25 -10.89
N GLN A 55 5.63 -14.82 -12.08
CA GLN A 55 4.72 -14.68 -13.24
C GLN A 55 3.30 -15.11 -12.91
N ASP A 56 3.18 -16.17 -12.11
CA ASP A 56 1.90 -16.66 -11.63
C ASP A 56 1.32 -15.81 -10.51
N GLY A 57 1.99 -14.78 -9.99
CA GLY A 57 1.46 -13.96 -8.90
C GLY A 57 1.12 -14.77 -7.65
N THR A 58 1.89 -15.82 -7.36
CA THR A 58 1.74 -16.72 -6.21
C THR A 58 1.59 -15.94 -4.90
N PHE A 59 2.40 -14.91 -4.68
CA PHE A 59 2.32 -14.09 -3.46
C PHE A 59 1.13 -13.13 -3.45
N GLN A 60 0.63 -12.75 -4.63
CA GLN A 60 -0.57 -11.93 -4.75
C GLN A 60 -1.83 -12.75 -4.47
N ARG A 61 -1.86 -14.04 -4.88
CA ARG A 61 -3.06 -14.90 -4.74
C ARG A 61 -3.09 -15.78 -3.49
N LEU A 62 -1.97 -16.43 -3.16
CA LEU A 62 -1.96 -17.52 -2.17
C LEU A 62 -1.61 -17.06 -0.77
N VAL A 63 -0.95 -15.91 -0.63
CA VAL A 63 -0.67 -15.33 0.69
C VAL A 63 -1.90 -14.55 1.15
N PRO A 64 -2.56 -14.92 2.26
CA PRO A 64 -3.67 -14.16 2.79
C PRO A 64 -3.19 -12.82 3.36
N GLY A 65 -4.03 -11.79 3.22
CA GLY A 65 -3.78 -10.45 3.78
C GLY A 65 -2.54 -9.74 3.21
N GLY A 66 -2.05 -8.79 4.00
CA GLY A 66 -0.91 -7.93 3.65
C GLY A 66 -1.22 -6.94 2.52
N HIS A 67 -0.27 -6.06 2.25
CA HIS A 67 -0.39 -5.06 1.19
C HIS A 67 -0.04 -5.68 -0.17
N LYS A 68 -1.04 -5.78 -1.06
CA LYS A 68 -0.88 -6.36 -2.41
C LYS A 68 -0.46 -5.31 -3.44
N LEU A 69 0.51 -5.66 -4.29
CA LEU A 69 0.98 -4.81 -5.41
C LEU A 69 -0.07 -4.69 -6.52
N VAL A 70 -0.92 -5.71 -6.62
CA VAL A 70 -2.06 -5.75 -7.51
C VAL A 70 -3.25 -6.07 -6.62
N GLN A 71 -4.13 -5.10 -6.36
CA GLN A 71 -5.42 -5.42 -5.79
C GLN A 71 -6.17 -6.24 -6.85
N SER A 72 -6.42 -7.51 -6.56
CA SER A 72 -7.35 -8.29 -7.36
C SER A 72 -8.70 -7.57 -7.28
N MET A 73 -9.17 -6.98 -8.38
CA MET A 73 -10.60 -6.94 -8.60
C MET A 73 -11.03 -8.41 -8.62
N LEU A 74 -11.78 -8.83 -7.61
CA LEU A 74 -12.59 -10.03 -7.76
C LEU A 74 -13.38 -9.84 -9.06
N LEU A 75 -13.12 -10.72 -10.04
CA LEU A 75 -14.11 -11.06 -11.06
C LEU A 75 -15.12 -12.01 -10.43
#